data_AF-A0A3M8F3Z0-F1
#
_entry.id   AF-A0A3M8F3Z0-F1
#
_cell.length_a   1.000
_cell.length_b   1.000
_cell.length_c   1.000
_cell.angle_alpha   90.00
_cell.angle_beta   90.00
_cell.angle_gamma   90.00
#
_symmetry.space_group_name_H-M   'P 1'
#
loop_
_entity.id
_entity.type
_entity.pdbx_description
1 polymer ?
#
loop_
_entity_poly.entity_id
_entity_poly.type
_entity_poly.pdbx_seq_one_letter_code
_entity_poly.pdbx_strand_id
1 'polypeptide(L)'
;MRGVTLFARVAASALFPANKTDDNIPVPVVRSFSFSPAGFTVVEPSQVSRYLAEPGRAVDCRGELALFFPHCPALAAPFLLFRLKRLGFSRCRVRVLPEGLALTARR
;
A
#
# COMPACT_ATOMS: atom_id res chain seq x y z
N MET A 1 -14.83 -13.67 -1.60
CA MET A 1 -14.33 -13.55 -0.19
C MET A 1 -12.95 -12.90 -0.04
N ARG A 2 -12.13 -12.71 -1.09
CA ARG A 2 -10.75 -12.19 -0.97
C ARG A 2 -10.63 -10.73 -0.48
N GLY A 3 -11.60 -9.86 -0.80
CA GLY A 3 -11.53 -8.43 -0.45
C GLY A 3 -11.68 -8.12 1.05
N VAL A 4 -12.43 -8.94 1.80
CA VAL A 4 -12.65 -8.73 3.24
C VAL A 4 -11.38 -8.99 4.04
N THR A 5 -10.65 -10.05 3.69
CA THR A 5 -9.36 -10.39 4.31
C THR A 5 -8.31 -9.30 4.06
N LEU A 6 -8.30 -8.73 2.85
CA LEU A 6 -7.39 -7.64 2.52
C LEU A 6 -7.74 -6.35 3.28
N PHE A 7 -9.03 -6.01 3.39
CA PHE A 7 -9.49 -4.89 4.20
C PHE A 7 -9.02 -5.00 5.66
N ALA A 8 -9.27 -6.14 6.30
CA ALA A 8 -8.87 -6.38 7.67
C ALA A 8 -7.35 -6.22 7.84
N ARG A 9 -6.55 -6.72 6.88
CA ARG A 9 -5.09 -6.62 6.92
C ARG A 9 -4.59 -5.18 6.74
N VAL A 10 -5.22 -4.40 5.85
CA VAL A 10 -4.92 -2.97 5.66
C VAL A 10 -5.29 -2.18 6.91
N ALA A 11 -6.50 -2.36 7.45
CA ALA A 11 -6.96 -1.67 8.64
C ALA A 11 -6.07 -2.00 9.85
N ALA A 12 -5.78 -3.29 10.09
CA ALA A 12 -4.91 -3.73 11.18
C ALA A 12 -3.50 -3.17 11.03
N SER A 13 -2.88 -3.28 9.85
CA SER A 13 -1.50 -2.81 9.64
C SER A 13 -1.37 -1.28 9.65
N ALA A 14 -2.45 -0.56 9.30
CA ALA A 14 -2.49 0.89 9.37
C ALA A 14 -2.59 1.40 10.83
N LEU A 15 -3.36 0.69 11.68
CA LEU A 15 -3.55 1.03 13.08
C LEU A 15 -2.41 0.52 13.97
N PHE A 16 -1.99 -0.72 13.75
CA PHE A 16 -0.98 -1.46 14.51
C PHE A 16 0.11 -1.95 13.56
N PRO A 17 1.10 -1.10 13.22
CA PRO A 17 2.19 -1.51 12.34
C PRO A 17 3.00 -2.62 13.01
N ALA A 18 3.26 -3.71 12.27
CA ALA A 18 4.15 -4.76 12.74
C ALA A 18 5.55 -4.17 13.03
N ASN A 19 6.11 -4.54 14.17
CA ASN A 19 7.43 -4.08 14.59
C ASN A 19 8.48 -4.58 13.60
N LYS A 20 9.46 -3.72 13.29
CA LYS A 20 10.56 -3.94 12.34
C LYS A 20 11.21 -5.31 12.59
N THR A 21 10.76 -6.34 11.86
CA THR A 21 11.44 -7.63 11.85
C THR A 21 12.40 -7.57 10.68
N ASP A 22 13.69 -7.56 11.01
CA ASP A 22 14.81 -7.62 10.07
C ASP A 22 14.63 -8.80 9.12
N ASP A 23 14.28 -8.51 7.87
CA ASP A 23 14.51 -9.43 6.78
C ASP A 23 14.93 -8.62 5.54
N ASN A 24 16.25 -8.61 5.34
CA ASN A 24 16.95 -8.16 4.13
C ASN A 24 16.68 -9.12 2.95
N ILE A 25 15.41 -9.38 2.65
CA ILE A 25 15.02 -10.10 1.44
C ILE A 25 14.81 -9.03 0.36
N PRO A 26 15.58 -9.07 -0.75
CA PRO A 26 15.39 -8.20 -1.91
C PRO A 26 13.94 -8.30 -2.36
N VAL A 27 13.31 -7.16 -2.66
CA VAL A 27 11.93 -7.09 -3.14
C VAL A 27 11.84 -7.94 -4.41
N PRO A 28 11.15 -9.11 -4.39
CA PRO A 28 10.88 -9.82 -5.62
C PRO A 28 9.79 -9.03 -6.33
N VAL A 29 10.15 -8.34 -7.40
CA VAL A 29 9.21 -7.88 -8.42
C VAL A 29 8.72 -9.14 -9.12
N VAL A 30 7.71 -9.81 -8.56
CA VAL A 30 7.09 -10.98 -9.20
C VAL A 30 5.61 -10.72 -9.38
N ARG A 31 5.26 -10.65 -10.67
CA ARG A 31 3.93 -10.41 -11.25
C ARG A 31 3.00 -11.60 -11.01
N SER A 32 1.74 -11.34 -10.65
CA SER A 32 0.54 -12.01 -11.20
C SER A 32 -0.74 -11.29 -10.76
N PHE A 33 -0.91 -10.02 -11.17
CA PHE A 33 -2.23 -9.38 -11.21
C PHE A 33 -2.52 -8.96 -12.65
N SER A 34 -3.67 -9.38 -13.18
CA SER A 34 -4.10 -9.13 -14.56
C SER A 34 -4.28 -7.65 -14.88
N PHE A 35 -4.35 -6.80 -13.85
CA PHE A 35 -4.51 -5.36 -13.99
C PHE A 35 -3.51 -4.63 -13.07
N SER A 36 -2.47 -4.06 -13.68
CA SER A 36 -1.57 -3.11 -13.04
C SER A 36 -1.76 -1.75 -13.70
N PRO A 37 -2.30 -0.75 -12.99
CA PRO A 37 -2.31 0.61 -13.53
C PRO A 37 -0.86 1.05 -13.78
N ALA A 38 -0.59 1.61 -14.96
CA ALA A 38 0.76 2.04 -15.34
C ALA A 38 1.31 3.04 -14.30
N GLY A 39 2.56 2.82 -13.87
CA GLY A 39 3.22 3.66 -12.87
C GLY A 39 2.90 3.36 -11.40
N PHE A 40 2.17 2.28 -11.10
CA PHE A 40 1.94 1.85 -9.72
C PHE A 40 2.66 0.55 -9.38
N THR A 41 3.19 0.48 -8.16
CA THR A 41 3.69 -0.77 -7.59
C THR A 41 2.52 -1.57 -7.04
N VAL A 42 2.26 -2.75 -7.60
CA VAL A 42 1.19 -3.64 -7.12
C VAL A 42 1.61 -4.27 -5.79
N VAL A 43 0.78 -4.12 -4.77
CA VAL A 43 1.01 -4.62 -3.42
C VAL A 43 0.31 -5.95 -3.25
N GLU A 44 1.09 -7.03 -3.20
CA GLU A 44 0.58 -8.34 -2.84
C GLU A 44 -0.02 -8.35 -1.42
N PRO A 45 -1.10 -9.11 -1.17
CA PRO A 45 -1.73 -9.20 0.15
C PRO A 45 -0.76 -9.55 1.29
N SER A 46 0.28 -10.34 1.01
CA SER A 46 1.33 -10.71 1.97
C SER A 46 2.26 -9.55 2.33
N GLN A 47 2.45 -8.59 1.41
CA GLN A 47 3.37 -7.46 1.58
C GLN A 47 2.72 -6.20 2.16
N VAL A 48 1.39 -6.17 2.28
CA VAL A 48 0.62 -5.02 2.82
C VAL A 48 1.19 -4.52 4.13
N SER A 49 1.46 -5.42 5.08
CA SER A 49 1.99 -5.03 6.40
C SER A 49 3.37 -4.38 6.30
N ARG A 50 4.22 -4.85 5.37
CA ARG A 50 5.57 -4.29 5.14
C ARG A 50 5.49 -2.90 4.51
N TYR A 51 4.68 -2.72 3.47
CA TYR A 51 4.49 -1.43 2.81
C TYR A 51 3.82 -0.39 3.73
N LEU A 52 2.93 -0.81 4.64
CA LEU A 52 2.32 0.11 5.62
C LEU A 52 3.23 0.39 6.82
N ALA A 53 4.12 -0.54 7.19
CA ALA A 53 5.14 -0.29 8.20
C ALA A 53 6.17 0.73 7.72
N GLU A 54 6.73 0.55 6.51
CA GLU A 54 7.80 1.39 5.96
C GLU A 54 7.54 1.80 4.48
N PRO A 55 6.50 2.61 4.20
CA PRO A 55 6.15 3.04 2.83
C PRO A 55 7.26 3.86 2.17
N GLY A 56 8.17 4.43 2.95
CA GLY A 56 9.35 5.14 2.46
C GLY A 56 10.25 4.32 1.54
N ARG A 57 10.27 2.98 1.67
CA ARG A 57 11.06 2.11 0.78
C ARG A 57 10.53 2.05 -0.65
N ALA A 58 9.27 2.45 -0.85
CA ALA A 58 8.59 2.44 -2.14
C ALA A 58 8.53 3.83 -2.78
N VAL A 59 9.20 4.82 -2.18
CA VAL A 59 9.32 6.16 -2.72
C VAL A 59 10.38 6.16 -3.82
N ASP A 60 10.06 6.75 -4.96
CA ASP A 60 10.97 6.86 -6.09
C ASP A 60 12.02 7.97 -5.91
N CYS A 61 12.90 8.14 -6.90
CA CYS A 61 13.93 9.18 -6.89
C CYS A 61 13.39 10.62 -6.93
N ARG A 62 12.09 10.81 -7.19
CA ARG A 62 11.41 12.12 -7.19
C ARG A 62 10.70 12.41 -5.87
N GLY A 63 10.75 11.50 -4.91
CA GLY A 63 10.02 11.63 -3.65
C GLY A 63 8.56 11.22 -3.77
N GLU A 64 8.15 10.56 -4.85
CA GLU A 64 6.76 10.16 -5.10
C GLU A 64 6.55 8.68 -4.74
N LEU A 65 5.41 8.40 -4.12
CA LEU A 65 4.93 7.07 -3.76
C LEU A 65 3.72 6.74 -4.63
N ALA A 66 3.72 5.58 -5.28
CA ALA A 66 2.58 5.06 -6.05
C ALA A 66 2.38 3.56 -5.79
N LEU A 67 1.37 3.21 -4.99
CA LEU A 67 1.03 1.84 -4.59
C LEU A 67 -0.37 1.47 -5.08
N PHE A 68 -0.56 0.26 -5.57
CA PHE A 68 -1.88 -0.28 -5.93
C PHE A 68 -2.22 -1.48 -5.05
N PHE A 69 -3.37 -1.42 -4.39
CA PHE A 69 -3.91 -2.47 -3.53
C PHE A 69 -5.05 -3.19 -4.26
N PRO A 70 -4.78 -4.30 -4.98
CA PRO A 70 -5.78 -5.00 -5.77
C PRO A 70 -6.85 -5.62 -4.88
N HIS A 71 -8.11 -5.58 -5.31
CA HIS A 71 -9.30 -6.05 -4.60
C HIS A 71 -9.51 -5.43 -3.20
N CYS A 72 -8.86 -4.30 -2.92
CA CYS A 72 -9.02 -3.58 -1.67
C CYS A 72 -10.29 -2.73 -1.72
N PRO A 73 -11.24 -2.87 -0.78
CA PRO A 73 -12.48 -2.12 -0.81
C PRO A 73 -12.25 -0.65 -0.44
N ALA A 74 -13.10 0.24 -0.96
CA ALA A 74 -13.05 1.69 -0.71
C ALA A 74 -13.01 2.08 0.78
N LEU A 75 -13.59 1.26 1.66
CA LEU A 75 -13.55 1.46 3.11
C LEU A 75 -12.12 1.46 3.68
N ALA A 76 -11.13 0.88 2.99
CA ALA A 76 -9.73 0.89 3.41
C ALA A 76 -9.04 2.27 3.19
N ALA A 77 -9.59 3.12 2.31
CA ALA A 77 -9.00 4.41 1.95
C ALA A 77 -8.66 5.32 3.15
N PRO A 78 -9.57 5.57 4.12
CA PRO A 78 -9.24 6.41 5.28
C PRO A 78 -8.06 5.87 6.09
N PHE A 79 -7.91 4.55 6.23
CA PHE A 79 -6.80 3.94 6.96
C PHE A 79 -5.46 4.15 6.25
N LEU A 80 -5.42 3.99 4.93
CA LEU A 80 -4.24 4.26 4.11
C LEU A 80 -3.80 5.72 4.23
N LEU A 81 -4.75 6.66 4.08
CA LEU A 81 -4.48 8.09 4.19
C LEU A 81 -4.02 8.48 5.59
N PHE A 82 -4.68 7.95 6.64
CA PHE A 82 -4.29 8.16 8.02
C PHE A 82 -2.86 7.72 8.29
N ARG A 83 -2.50 6.51 7.83
CA ARG A 83 -1.16 5.94 8.03
C ARG A 83 -0.09 6.81 7.37
N LEU A 84 -0.28 7.18 6.11
CA LEU A 84 0.68 8.03 5.40
C LEU A 84 0.84 9.40 6.06
N LYS A 85 -0.26 10.02 6.49
CA LYS A 85 -0.22 11.32 7.17
C LYS A 85 0.56 11.27 8.49
N ARG A 86 0.42 10.19 9.28
CA ARG A 86 1.21 9.99 10.51
C ARG A 86 2.71 9.77 10.26
N LEU A 87 3.07 9.31 9.06
CA LEU A 87 4.46 9.08 8.66
C LEU A 87 5.10 10.29 7.97
N GLY A 88 4.40 11.43 7.94
CA GLY A 88 4.90 12.70 7.38
C GLY A 88 4.77 12.83 5.88
N PHE A 89 4.02 11.94 5.21
CA PHE A 89 3.75 12.09 3.78
C PHE A 89 2.77 13.24 3.52
N SER A 90 3.02 13.97 2.43
CA SER A 90 2.17 15.04 1.92
C SER A 90 1.46 14.60 0.63
N ARG A 91 0.49 15.39 0.17
CA ARG A 91 -0.25 15.16 -1.09
C ARG A 91 -0.85 13.73 -1.21
N CYS A 92 -1.23 13.14 -0.08
CA CYS A 92 -1.81 11.80 -0.03
C CYS A 92 -3.16 11.79 -0.75
N ARG A 93 -3.31 10.89 -1.75
CA ARG A 93 -4.55 10.69 -2.51
C ARG A 93 -4.82 9.21 -2.65
N VAL A 94 -6.10 8.84 -2.53
CA VAL A 94 -6.59 7.51 -2.89
C VAL A 94 -7.59 7.66 -4.03
N ARG A 95 -7.43 6.84 -5.08
CA ARG A 95 -8.41 6.69 -6.15
C ARG A 95 -8.99 5.28 -6.07
N VAL A 96 -10.31 5.19 -6.05
CA VAL A 96 -11.01 3.92 -6.20
C VAL A 96 -11.01 3.55 -7.68
N LEU A 97 -10.45 2.40 -8.00
CA LEU A 97 -10.46 1.81 -9.33
C LEU A 97 -11.35 0.55 -9.30
N PRO A 98 -11.86 0.08 -10.46
CA PRO A 98 -12.67 -1.13 -10.51
C PRO A 98 -12.01 -2.34 -9.83
N GLU A 99 -10.68 -2.42 -9.94
CA GLU A 99 -9.88 -3.54 -9.41
C GLU A 99 -9.24 -3.27 -8.04
N GLY A 100 -9.52 -2.16 -7.36
CA GLY A 100 -8.95 -1.88 -6.03
C GLY A 100 -8.63 -0.42 -5.75
N LEU A 101 -7.62 -0.17 -4.91
CA LEU A 101 -7.23 1.19 -4.50
C LEU A 101 -5.86 1.58 -5.04
N ALA A 102 -5.82 2.70 -5.76
CA ALA A 102 -4.57 3.36 -6.12
C ALA A 102 -4.26 4.44 -5.09
N LEU A 103 -3.13 4.30 -4.41
CA LEU A 103 -2.62 5.21 -3.39
C LEU A 103 -1.41 5.96 -3.93
N THR A 104 -1.45 7.29 -3.86
CA THR A 104 -0.31 8.14 -4.20
C THR A 104 0.01 9.09 -3.06
N ALA A 105 1.28 9.42 -2.86
CA ALA A 105 1.71 10.46 -1.91
C ALA A 105 3.11 10.97 -2.24
N ARG A 106 3.54 12.05 -1.57
CA ARG A 106 4.87 12.61 -1.69
C ARG A 106 5.57 12.65 -0.33
N ARG A 107 6.87 12.36 -0.30
CA ARG A 107 7.70 12.49 0.90
C ARG A 107 8.68 13.65 0.80
#